data_AF-A0A0P7ZZK2-F1
#
_entry.id   AF-A0A0P7ZZK2-F1
#
_cell.length_a   1.000
_cell.length_b   1.000
_cell.length_c   1.000
_cell.angle_alpha   90.00
_cell.angle_beta   90.00
_cell.angle_gamma   90.00
#
_symmetry.space_group_name_H-M   'P 1'
#
loop_
_entity.id
_entity.type
_entity.pdbx_description
1 polymer ?
#
loop_
_entity_poly.entity_id
_entity_poly.type
_entity_poly.pdbx_seq_one_letter_code
_entity_poly.pdbx_strand_id
1 'polypeptide(L)'
;MKHLRPLVSASLFAALLAGSCSVKNALTNSDNASSEIPPATVAQNDSAPETEDSVSESVDDQTAAENTLESISQSDEAADTEGVEQKNVKLVVEDQTTAGQIIVKTVATSRDGWVSIHQSREDGSIVVPESIGQARVDSGDSEDIVVDLWEAPMVNEKLWVLLHIDGGERGLYEFPGEDLPVKKNGEVVARSFTIQGEESEEAEDSAE
;
A
#
# COMPACT_ATOMS: atom_id res chain seq x y z
N MET A 1 19.48 -14.80 -65.06
CA MET A 1 18.10 -14.99 -65.56
C MET A 1 17.24 -15.32 -64.36
N LYS A 2 16.60 -14.29 -63.77
CA LYS A 2 15.21 -13.86 -64.02
C LYS A 2 14.22 -14.56 -63.07
N HIS A 3 13.86 -13.79 -62.03
CA HIS A 3 12.55 -13.72 -61.37
C HIS A 3 12.14 -14.94 -60.50
N LEU A 4 11.40 -14.81 -59.40
CA LEU A 4 10.27 -13.91 -59.15
C LEU A 4 9.97 -13.91 -57.63
N ARG A 5 9.72 -12.73 -57.04
CA ARG A 5 9.10 -12.58 -55.71
C ARG A 5 7.57 -12.72 -55.85
N PRO A 6 6.86 -13.19 -54.82
CA PRO A 6 5.50 -12.71 -54.56
C PRO A 6 5.38 -12.28 -53.08
N LEU A 7 4.35 -11.59 -52.63
CA LEU A 7 3.49 -10.52 -53.13
C LEU A 7 2.79 -10.07 -51.83
N VAL A 8 2.81 -8.78 -51.53
CA VAL A 8 2.11 -8.19 -50.37
C VAL A 8 0.61 -8.48 -50.51
N SER A 9 0.02 -9.22 -49.58
CA SER A 9 -1.44 -9.38 -49.48
C SER A 9 -1.97 -8.41 -48.44
N ALA A 10 -2.49 -7.29 -48.93
CA ALA A 10 -3.33 -6.39 -48.14
C ALA A 10 -4.71 -7.03 -48.01
N SER A 11 -5.06 -7.52 -46.81
CA SER A 11 -6.46 -7.81 -46.47
C SER A 11 -7.03 -6.66 -45.65
N LEU A 12 -7.86 -5.90 -46.34
CA LEU A 12 -8.78 -4.91 -45.79
C LEU A 12 -9.99 -5.67 -45.25
N PHE A 13 -10.11 -5.82 -43.92
CA PHE A 13 -11.36 -6.25 -43.29
C PHE A 13 -11.96 -5.08 -42.51
N ALA A 14 -12.97 -4.46 -43.13
CA ALA A 14 -13.92 -3.60 -42.47
C ALA A 14 -15.18 -4.43 -42.21
N ALA A 15 -15.56 -4.62 -40.95
CA ALA A 15 -16.90 -5.06 -40.59
C ALA A 15 -17.32 -4.51 -39.23
N LEU A 16 -18.39 -3.72 -39.28
CA LEU A 16 -19.19 -3.15 -38.21
C LEU A 16 -19.50 -4.15 -37.07
N LEU A 17 -19.38 -3.67 -35.82
CA LEU A 17 -20.21 -4.14 -34.72
C LEU A 17 -20.95 -2.95 -34.11
N ALA A 18 -22.28 -3.02 -34.19
CA ALA A 18 -23.22 -2.03 -33.74
C ALA A 18 -23.22 -1.93 -32.20
N GLY A 19 -23.22 -0.69 -31.71
CA GLY A 19 -23.33 -0.37 -30.29
C GLY A 19 -24.64 -0.86 -29.69
N SER A 20 -24.50 -1.59 -28.57
CA SER A 20 -25.62 -2.12 -27.80
C SER A 20 -26.09 -1.10 -26.76
N CYS A 21 -27.41 -0.89 -26.78
CA CYS A 21 -28.31 -0.66 -25.66
C CYS A 21 -28.01 0.44 -24.61
N SER A 22 -28.62 1.61 -24.88
CA SER A 22 -29.47 2.43 -24.00
C SER A 22 -29.54 2.08 -22.49
N VAL A 23 -29.02 3.03 -21.70
CA VAL A 23 -29.29 3.26 -20.27
C VAL A 23 -30.80 3.24 -19.97
N LYS A 24 -31.19 2.44 -18.98
CA LYS A 24 -32.45 2.61 -18.23
C LYS A 24 -32.17 2.54 -16.74
N ASN A 25 -32.15 3.72 -16.15
CA ASN A 25 -32.27 3.98 -14.73
C ASN A 25 -33.73 3.77 -14.31
N ALA A 26 -34.01 2.88 -13.35
CA ALA A 26 -35.25 2.90 -12.58
C ALA A 26 -35.10 2.09 -11.29
N LEU A 27 -35.20 2.81 -10.18
CA LEU A 27 -35.39 2.36 -8.79
C LEU A 27 -36.59 1.41 -8.65
N THR A 28 -36.52 0.44 -7.71
CA THR A 28 -37.63 0.17 -6.75
C THR A 28 -37.12 -0.62 -5.53
N ASN A 29 -37.56 -0.16 -4.35
CA ASN A 29 -37.34 -0.67 -3.00
C ASN A 29 -38.09 -1.98 -2.70
N SER A 30 -37.64 -2.74 -1.70
CA SER A 30 -38.40 -3.20 -0.51
C SER A 30 -37.54 -4.20 0.28
N ASP A 31 -37.05 -3.79 1.46
CA ASP A 31 -37.56 -4.19 2.79
C ASP A 31 -37.00 -5.53 3.29
N ASN A 32 -36.13 -5.47 4.31
CA ASN A 32 -36.43 -6.18 5.56
C ASN A 32 -35.61 -5.61 6.73
N ALA A 33 -36.31 -5.48 7.85
CA ALA A 33 -35.94 -4.77 9.07
C ALA A 33 -35.08 -5.60 10.04
N SER A 34 -34.38 -4.93 10.96
CA SER A 34 -34.69 -5.01 12.40
C SER A 34 -33.80 -4.07 13.25
N SER A 35 -34.48 -3.23 14.05
CA SER A 35 -34.17 -2.48 15.30
C SER A 35 -32.75 -2.56 15.90
N GLU A 36 -32.17 -1.50 16.52
CA GLU A 36 -32.68 -0.77 17.71
C GLU A 36 -32.17 0.72 17.83
N ILE A 37 -33.15 1.64 18.00
CA ILE A 37 -33.39 2.88 18.81
C ILE A 37 -32.25 3.67 19.58
N PRO A 38 -32.46 4.95 20.07
CA PRO A 38 -32.03 6.23 19.47
C PRO A 38 -31.18 7.13 20.44
N PRO A 39 -30.91 8.41 20.11
CA PRO A 39 -31.54 9.45 20.95
C PRO A 39 -32.16 10.67 20.22
N ALA A 40 -33.16 11.23 20.93
CA ALA A 40 -33.93 12.47 20.80
C ALA A 40 -33.24 13.67 20.10
N THR A 41 -33.88 14.41 19.17
CA THR A 41 -34.95 15.43 19.35
C THR A 41 -34.44 16.60 20.22
N VAL A 42 -34.45 17.90 19.86
CA VAL A 42 -35.05 18.65 18.74
C VAL A 42 -34.49 20.08 18.73
N ALA A 43 -34.60 20.71 17.56
CA ALA A 43 -34.76 22.13 17.25
C ALA A 43 -33.70 23.18 17.63
N GLN A 44 -33.26 23.81 16.54
CA GLN A 44 -32.83 25.19 16.40
C GLN A 44 -33.88 26.18 16.95
N ASN A 45 -33.42 27.25 17.58
CA ASN A 45 -34.07 28.56 17.50
C ASN A 45 -33.03 29.68 17.58
N ASP A 46 -33.31 30.68 16.77
CA ASP A 46 -32.63 31.89 16.35
C ASP A 46 -32.60 32.98 17.46
N SER A 47 -31.76 33.99 17.20
CA SER A 47 -31.86 35.40 17.63
C SER A 47 -30.98 35.89 18.79
N ALA A 48 -30.22 36.94 18.43
CA ALA A 48 -29.25 37.75 19.16
C ALA A 48 -29.92 38.86 20.02
N PRO A 49 -29.22 39.94 20.44
CA PRO A 49 -28.05 40.08 21.32
C PRO A 49 -28.30 41.07 22.51
N GLU A 50 -27.22 41.37 23.24
CA GLU A 50 -27.00 42.51 24.17
C GLU A 50 -27.65 42.44 25.57
N THR A 51 -26.83 42.53 26.62
CA THR A 51 -26.71 43.69 27.54
C THR A 51 -26.08 43.30 28.88
N GLU A 52 -25.11 44.14 29.31
CA GLU A 52 -24.74 44.60 30.67
C GLU A 52 -24.71 43.57 31.84
N ASP A 53 -23.91 43.64 32.88
CA ASP A 53 -22.79 44.42 33.42
C ASP A 53 -22.59 43.84 34.84
N SER A 54 -21.46 44.15 35.49
CA SER A 54 -21.24 44.11 36.94
C SER A 54 -20.91 42.76 37.61
N VAL A 55 -19.59 42.53 37.71
CA VAL A 55 -18.81 42.58 38.97
C VAL A 55 -19.45 42.01 40.25
N SER A 56 -18.82 40.98 40.82
CA SER A 56 -18.50 40.95 42.26
C SER A 56 -17.28 40.09 42.56
N GLU A 57 -16.41 40.62 43.41
CA GLU A 57 -15.04 40.22 43.75
C GLU A 57 -14.92 39.01 44.69
N SER A 58 -13.75 38.33 44.59
CA SER A 58 -12.88 37.77 45.67
C SER A 58 -13.49 36.71 46.64
N VAL A 59 -12.82 35.64 47.07
CA VAL A 59 -11.50 35.51 47.73
C VAL A 59 -11.15 34.00 47.82
N ASP A 60 -9.84 33.71 47.70
CA ASP A 60 -9.01 32.67 48.37
C ASP A 60 -9.51 31.23 48.55
N ASP A 61 -8.70 30.25 48.11
CA ASP A 61 -7.91 29.38 49.02
C ASP A 61 -7.10 28.32 48.24
N GLN A 62 -5.81 28.22 48.53
CA GLN A 62 -4.92 27.14 48.07
C GLN A 62 -4.98 26.01 49.10
N THR A 63 -5.26 24.77 48.71
CA THR A 63 -4.65 23.61 49.39
C THR A 63 -4.49 22.41 48.46
N ALA A 64 -3.36 21.74 48.67
CA ALA A 64 -2.78 20.66 47.90
C ALA A 64 -3.65 19.40 47.79
N ALA A 65 -3.59 18.77 46.61
CA ALA A 65 -3.64 17.31 46.51
C ALA A 65 -2.61 16.89 45.47
N GLU A 66 -1.66 16.08 45.95
CA GLU A 66 -0.68 15.34 45.18
C GLU A 66 -1.33 14.64 43.99
N ASN A 67 -0.76 14.85 42.80
CA ASN A 67 -0.70 13.77 41.83
C ASN A 67 0.69 13.76 41.21
N THR A 68 1.55 12.99 41.86
CA THR A 68 2.74 12.38 41.29
C THR A 68 2.34 11.55 40.07
N LEU A 69 2.31 12.18 38.91
CA LEU A 69 2.52 11.52 37.61
C LEU A 69 4.03 11.63 37.35
N GLU A 70 4.80 10.77 38.00
CA GLU A 70 5.34 9.58 37.36
C GLU A 70 5.88 9.87 35.96
N SER A 71 7.19 10.16 35.95
CA SER A 71 8.13 9.62 34.99
C SER A 71 7.74 9.77 33.52
N ILE A 72 7.83 11.00 33.04
CA ILE A 72 8.34 11.21 31.68
C ILE A 72 9.80 10.71 31.65
N SER A 73 9.96 9.42 31.43
CA SER A 73 11.20 8.90 30.88
C SER A 73 11.34 9.50 29.49
N GLN A 74 11.92 10.70 29.43
CA GLN A 74 12.78 11.08 28.34
C GLN A 74 13.93 10.06 28.35
N SER A 75 13.65 8.89 27.79
CA SER A 75 14.69 8.04 27.23
C SER A 75 15.32 8.86 26.12
N ASP A 76 16.62 9.05 26.21
CA ASP A 76 17.41 9.34 25.03
C ASP A 76 17.12 8.21 24.03
N GLU A 77 16.19 8.44 23.09
CA GLU A 77 15.73 7.49 22.07
C GLU A 77 16.92 7.11 21.18
N ALA A 78 17.67 6.11 21.63
CA ALA A 78 18.64 5.43 20.78
C ALA A 78 17.86 4.72 19.68
N ALA A 79 18.17 5.04 18.42
CA ALA A 79 17.54 4.42 17.26
C ALA A 79 17.45 2.89 17.42
N ASP A 80 16.24 2.34 17.24
CA ASP A 80 16.01 0.90 17.32
C ASP A 80 16.59 0.21 16.08
N THR A 81 17.86 -0.12 16.19
CA THR A 81 18.63 -0.78 15.13
C THR A 81 18.67 -2.29 15.28
N GLU A 82 17.93 -2.88 16.23
CA GLU A 82 18.14 -4.28 16.63
C GLU A 82 17.99 -5.28 15.48
N GLY A 83 16.99 -5.26 14.62
CA GLY A 83 16.82 -6.30 13.60
C GLY A 83 17.67 -6.11 12.34
N VAL A 84 18.54 -5.11 12.26
CA VAL A 84 19.12 -4.66 10.98
C VAL A 84 20.01 -5.72 10.36
N GLU A 85 20.99 -6.26 11.08
CA GLU A 85 21.95 -7.23 10.52
C GLU A 85 21.51 -8.66 10.82
N GLN A 86 21.11 -9.40 9.78
CA GLN A 86 20.50 -10.72 9.92
C GLN A 86 21.28 -11.82 9.19
N LYS A 87 21.45 -12.97 9.85
CA LYS A 87 22.17 -14.13 9.27
C LYS A 87 21.26 -15.00 8.39
N ASN A 88 20.04 -15.27 8.86
CA ASN A 88 19.11 -16.22 8.27
C ASN A 88 18.00 -15.55 7.44
N VAL A 89 18.30 -14.40 6.83
CA VAL A 89 17.33 -13.67 6.02
C VAL A 89 17.17 -14.26 4.62
N LYS A 90 15.92 -14.29 4.14
CA LYS A 90 15.51 -14.63 2.77
C LYS A 90 14.51 -13.59 2.27
N LEU A 91 14.64 -13.25 0.99
CA LEU A 91 13.68 -12.44 0.25
C LEU A 91 13.65 -13.01 -1.16
N VAL A 92 12.51 -13.56 -1.56
CA VAL A 92 12.30 -14.22 -2.85
C VAL A 92 11.07 -13.63 -3.50
N VAL A 93 11.25 -13.10 -4.70
CA VAL A 93 10.21 -12.62 -5.59
C VAL A 93 10.59 -13.06 -6.99
N GLU A 94 9.60 -13.38 -7.80
CA GLU A 94 9.78 -13.84 -9.18
C GLU A 94 9.17 -12.82 -10.15
N ASP A 95 9.63 -12.88 -11.40
CA ASP A 95 8.97 -12.15 -12.48
C ASP A 95 7.53 -12.65 -12.62
N GLN A 96 6.59 -11.72 -12.75
CA GLN A 96 5.16 -12.04 -12.65
C GLN A 96 4.31 -11.03 -13.40
N THR A 97 3.11 -11.43 -13.82
CA THR A 97 2.06 -10.48 -14.22
C THR A 97 1.47 -9.83 -12.96
N THR A 98 0.76 -8.71 -13.12
CA THR A 98 0.10 -8.06 -11.98
C THR A 98 -1.23 -7.44 -12.40
N ALA A 99 -2.21 -7.52 -11.50
CA ALA A 99 -3.47 -6.78 -11.56
C ALA A 99 -3.55 -5.75 -10.42
N GLY A 100 -2.43 -5.10 -10.10
CA GLY A 100 -2.30 -4.15 -8.99
C GLY A 100 -1.83 -4.76 -7.66
N GLN A 101 -1.36 -6.01 -7.69
CA GLN A 101 -0.79 -6.72 -6.54
C GLN A 101 0.49 -7.45 -6.94
N ILE A 102 1.46 -7.49 -6.03
CA ILE A 102 2.69 -8.28 -6.17
C ILE A 102 2.70 -9.37 -5.12
N ILE A 103 3.10 -10.58 -5.52
CA ILE A 103 3.35 -11.69 -4.62
C ILE A 103 4.84 -11.79 -4.35
N VAL A 104 5.24 -11.57 -3.09
CA VAL A 104 6.58 -11.90 -2.59
C VAL A 104 6.52 -13.34 -2.09
N LYS A 105 7.17 -14.26 -2.82
CA LYS A 105 7.01 -15.71 -2.62
C LYS A 105 7.45 -16.17 -1.23
N THR A 106 8.57 -15.63 -0.74
CA THR A 106 9.11 -16.00 0.57
C THR A 106 9.83 -14.83 1.21
N VAL A 107 9.53 -14.62 2.49
CA VAL A 107 10.29 -13.72 3.38
C VAL A 107 10.69 -14.54 4.60
N ALA A 108 11.96 -14.50 4.96
CA ALA A 108 12.43 -14.98 6.25
C ALA A 108 13.16 -13.83 6.95
N THR A 109 12.70 -13.42 8.11
CA THR A 109 13.26 -12.30 8.88
C THR A 109 13.30 -12.63 10.37
N SER A 110 14.33 -12.17 11.09
CA SER A 110 14.44 -12.42 12.54
C SER A 110 13.61 -11.46 13.40
N ARG A 111 13.03 -10.42 12.79
CA ARG A 111 12.20 -9.41 13.45
C ARG A 111 11.01 -9.09 12.56
N ASP A 112 9.87 -8.77 13.18
CA ASP A 112 8.73 -8.20 12.48
C ASP A 112 9.19 -7.00 11.63
N GLY A 113 8.52 -6.77 10.51
CA GLY A 113 8.98 -5.83 9.52
C GLY A 113 8.01 -5.59 8.39
N TRP A 114 8.57 -5.05 7.32
CA TRP A 114 7.83 -4.67 6.13
C TRP A 114 8.57 -5.11 4.87
N VAL A 115 7.82 -5.53 3.86
CA VAL A 115 8.29 -5.52 2.48
C VAL A 115 7.71 -4.30 1.79
N SER A 116 8.54 -3.60 1.01
CA SER A 116 8.14 -2.46 0.21
C SER A 116 8.50 -2.70 -1.26
N ILE A 117 7.69 -2.20 -2.18
CA ILE A 117 7.90 -2.28 -3.63
C ILE A 117 8.31 -0.90 -4.12
N HIS A 118 9.41 -0.83 -4.87
CA HIS A 118 9.99 0.39 -5.40
C HIS A 118 10.15 0.32 -6.91
N GLN A 119 10.01 1.46 -7.57
CA GLN A 119 10.34 1.62 -8.99
C GLN A 119 11.86 1.49 -9.22
N SER A 120 12.23 1.23 -10.48
CA SER A 120 13.61 1.29 -10.94
C SER A 120 13.87 2.57 -11.73
N ARG A 121 15.08 3.11 -11.61
CA ARG A 121 15.63 4.09 -12.56
C ARG A 121 15.97 3.40 -13.88
N GLU A 122 16.26 4.22 -14.88
CA GLU A 122 16.67 3.77 -16.22
C GLU A 122 17.95 2.91 -16.20
N ASP A 123 18.87 3.16 -15.25
CA ASP A 123 20.10 2.36 -15.07
C ASP A 123 19.87 1.03 -14.33
N GLY A 124 18.61 0.71 -13.99
CA GLY A 124 18.24 -0.48 -13.24
C GLY A 124 18.34 -0.33 -11.71
N SER A 125 18.81 0.81 -11.19
CA SER A 125 18.95 1.03 -9.75
C SER A 125 17.61 1.35 -9.09
N ILE A 126 17.45 0.95 -7.82
CA ILE A 126 16.24 1.20 -7.04
C ILE A 126 16.00 2.69 -6.77
N VAL A 127 14.76 3.16 -6.94
CA VAL A 127 14.31 4.49 -6.50
C VAL A 127 13.92 4.42 -5.02
N VAL A 128 14.52 5.26 -4.18
CA VAL A 128 14.22 5.39 -2.75
C VAL A 128 14.18 6.88 -2.38
N PRO A 129 13.41 7.30 -1.37
CA PRO A 129 12.60 6.45 -0.48
C PRO A 129 11.20 6.10 -1.00
N GLU A 130 10.78 6.68 -2.12
CA GLU A 130 9.43 6.50 -2.66
C GLU A 130 9.15 5.03 -3.01
N SER A 131 8.09 4.46 -2.43
CA SER A 131 7.59 3.12 -2.74
C SER A 131 6.26 3.22 -3.47
N ILE A 132 5.82 2.12 -4.07
CA ILE A 132 4.53 1.98 -4.77
C ILE A 132 3.66 0.86 -4.19
N GLY A 133 4.12 0.21 -3.11
CA GLY A 133 3.46 -0.90 -2.43
C GLY A 133 4.16 -1.21 -1.11
N GLN A 134 3.42 -1.68 -0.10
CA GLN A 134 4.00 -2.20 1.14
C GLN A 134 3.11 -3.26 1.79
N ALA A 135 3.71 -4.19 2.53
CA ALA A 135 2.98 -5.15 3.35
C ALA A 135 3.78 -5.53 4.60
N ARG A 136 3.04 -5.81 5.68
CA ARG A 136 3.64 -6.26 6.94
C ARG A 136 4.11 -7.71 6.81
N VAL A 137 5.24 -8.02 7.44
CA VAL A 137 5.77 -9.37 7.56
C VAL A 137 6.11 -9.65 9.02
N ASP A 138 5.70 -10.82 9.51
CA ASP A 138 6.05 -11.24 10.86
C ASP A 138 7.44 -11.88 10.88
N SER A 139 8.08 -11.84 12.05
CA SER A 139 9.29 -12.61 12.31
C SER A 139 9.08 -14.11 12.06
N GLY A 140 10.13 -14.77 11.56
CA GLY A 140 10.07 -16.16 11.08
C GLY A 140 10.00 -16.23 9.56
N ASP A 141 9.44 -17.32 9.05
CA ASP A 141 9.19 -17.55 7.63
C ASP A 141 7.74 -17.17 7.28
N SER A 142 7.56 -16.39 6.21
CA SER A 142 6.29 -16.05 5.59
C SER A 142 6.31 -16.43 4.12
N GLU A 143 5.19 -16.91 3.59
CA GLU A 143 5.03 -17.31 2.19
C GLU A 143 3.88 -16.54 1.54
N ASP A 144 3.99 -16.33 0.22
CA ASP A 144 2.95 -15.73 -0.62
C ASP A 144 2.40 -14.39 -0.04
N ILE A 145 3.31 -13.50 0.36
CA ILE A 145 2.98 -12.19 0.90
C ILE A 145 2.42 -11.34 -0.24
N VAL A 146 1.17 -10.93 -0.08
CA VAL A 146 0.47 -10.06 -1.03
C VAL A 146 0.80 -8.61 -0.69
N VAL A 147 1.27 -7.86 -1.70
CA VAL A 147 1.53 -6.43 -1.60
C VAL A 147 0.63 -5.70 -2.59
N ASP A 148 -0.33 -4.94 -2.07
CA ASP A 148 -1.16 -4.05 -2.87
C ASP A 148 -0.31 -2.88 -3.40
N LEU A 149 -0.48 -2.56 -4.68
CA LEU A 149 0.16 -1.42 -5.31
C LEU A 149 -0.80 -0.23 -5.38
N TRP A 150 -0.34 0.95 -4.99
CA TRP A 150 -1.09 2.21 -5.19
C TRP A 150 -0.74 2.91 -6.51
N GLU A 151 0.28 2.44 -7.21
CA GLU A 151 0.62 2.86 -8.56
C GLU A 151 0.77 1.64 -9.47
N ALA A 152 0.16 1.69 -10.65
CA ALA A 152 0.20 0.59 -11.60
C ALA A 152 1.53 0.60 -12.38
N PRO A 153 2.32 -0.50 -12.36
CA PRO A 153 3.54 -0.58 -13.14
C PRO A 153 3.24 -0.91 -14.60
N MET A 154 4.21 -0.61 -15.47
CA MET A 154 4.17 -0.97 -16.88
C MET A 154 4.60 -2.42 -17.11
N VAL A 155 4.13 -3.02 -18.20
CA VAL A 155 4.65 -4.29 -18.69
C VAL A 155 6.14 -4.14 -19.05
N ASN A 156 6.94 -5.14 -18.69
CA ASN A 156 8.40 -5.17 -18.76
C ASN A 156 9.11 -4.17 -17.84
N GLU A 157 8.40 -3.52 -16.92
CA GLU A 157 9.01 -2.66 -15.92
C GLU A 157 9.77 -3.50 -14.88
N LYS A 158 10.99 -3.07 -14.56
CA LYS A 158 11.77 -3.61 -13.45
C LYS A 158 11.37 -2.90 -12.17
N LEU A 159 11.00 -3.68 -11.17
CA LEU A 159 10.72 -3.20 -9.81
C LEU A 159 11.69 -3.83 -8.83
N TRP A 160 11.70 -3.32 -7.61
CA TRP A 160 12.49 -3.81 -6.50
C TRP A 160 11.61 -4.07 -5.29
N VAL A 161 11.79 -5.21 -4.63
CA VAL A 161 11.33 -5.43 -3.27
C VAL A 161 12.47 -5.17 -2.30
N LEU A 162 12.19 -4.43 -1.24
CA LEU A 162 13.12 -4.11 -0.17
C LEU A 162 12.54 -4.61 1.16
N LEU A 163 13.36 -5.28 1.98
CA LEU A 163 12.97 -5.74 3.30
C LEU A 163 13.42 -4.74 4.37
N HIS A 164 12.50 -4.35 5.23
CA HIS A 164 12.70 -3.45 6.36
C HIS A 164 12.42 -4.17 7.67
N ILE A 165 13.06 -3.71 8.73
CA ILE A 165 12.60 -3.99 10.09
C ILE A 165 11.40 -3.10 10.43
N ASP A 166 10.58 -3.53 11.38
CA ASP A 166 9.58 -2.72 12.09
C ASP A 166 10.36 -2.09 13.25
N GLY A 167 10.85 -0.86 13.06
CA GLY A 167 11.51 -0.05 14.07
C GLY A 167 10.53 0.99 14.62
N GLY A 168 10.95 1.77 15.62
CA GLY A 168 10.12 2.87 16.11
C GLY A 168 8.77 2.42 16.66
N GLU A 169 7.68 2.93 16.09
CA GLU A 169 6.31 2.57 16.48
C GLU A 169 5.89 1.24 15.86
N ARG A 170 5.82 0.20 16.71
CA ARG A 170 5.43 -1.15 16.31
C ARG A 170 4.17 -1.18 15.43
N GLY A 171 4.32 -1.70 14.22
CA GLY A 171 3.22 -1.92 13.27
C GLY A 171 2.84 -0.67 12.49
N LEU A 172 3.59 0.42 12.60
CA LEU A 172 3.56 1.55 11.70
C LEU A 172 4.70 1.40 10.66
N TYR A 173 4.47 1.84 9.43
CA TYR A 173 5.54 1.87 8.43
C TYR A 173 6.18 3.25 8.41
N GLU A 174 7.47 3.32 8.69
CA GLU A 174 8.22 4.54 8.99
C GLU A 174 9.49 4.66 8.12
N PHE A 175 9.36 4.49 6.80
CA PHE A 175 10.47 4.67 5.84
C PHE A 175 10.29 5.91 4.94
N PRO A 176 11.30 6.79 4.82
CA PRO A 176 12.59 6.73 5.52
C PRO A 176 12.44 7.12 6.99
N GLY A 177 13.20 6.50 7.87
CA GLY A 177 13.06 6.69 9.31
C GLY A 177 13.51 5.46 10.09
N GLU A 178 12.73 5.09 11.10
CA GLU A 178 13.03 3.99 12.02
C GLU A 178 12.96 2.60 11.35
N ASP A 179 12.20 2.46 10.27
CA ASP A 179 12.12 1.21 9.47
C ASP A 179 13.32 1.04 8.55
N LEU A 180 14.46 0.77 9.18
CA LEU A 180 15.74 0.62 8.48
C LEU A 180 15.75 -0.64 7.59
N PRO A 181 16.41 -0.58 6.41
CA PRO A 181 16.57 -1.76 5.57
C PRO A 181 17.33 -2.88 6.29
N VAL A 182 16.82 -4.10 6.19
CA VAL A 182 17.51 -5.31 6.65
C VAL A 182 18.78 -5.52 5.82
N LYS A 183 19.84 -5.97 6.47
CA LYS A 183 21.14 -6.27 5.90
C LYS A 183 21.55 -7.71 6.15
N LYS A 184 22.32 -8.26 5.22
CA LYS A 184 22.98 -9.56 5.31
C LYS A 184 24.43 -9.41 4.89
N ASN A 185 25.35 -9.66 5.82
CA ASN A 185 26.77 -9.41 5.65
C ASN A 185 27.07 -7.94 5.27
N GLY A 186 26.32 -7.00 5.85
CA GLY A 186 26.43 -5.57 5.56
C GLY A 186 25.78 -5.10 4.25
N GLU A 187 25.26 -6.01 3.42
CA GLU A 187 24.54 -5.67 2.18
C GLU A 187 23.03 -5.60 2.41
N VAL A 188 22.38 -4.58 1.86
CA VAL A 188 20.93 -4.40 1.93
C VAL A 188 20.20 -5.57 1.25
N VAL A 189 19.19 -6.11 1.91
CA VAL A 189 18.36 -7.20 1.38
C VAL A 189 17.29 -6.63 0.47
N ALA A 190 17.63 -6.49 -0.80
CA ALA A 190 16.73 -6.12 -1.88
C ALA A 190 16.75 -7.15 -3.00
N ARG A 191 15.65 -7.28 -3.74
CA ARG A 191 15.55 -8.13 -4.94
C ARG A 191 14.81 -7.40 -6.04
N SER A 192 15.33 -7.46 -7.25
CA SER A 192 14.60 -6.96 -8.42
C SER A 192 13.79 -8.07 -9.07
N PHE A 193 12.67 -7.69 -9.69
CA PHE A 193 11.86 -8.55 -10.54
C PHE A 193 11.26 -7.72 -11.69
N THR A 194 10.69 -8.37 -12.67
CA THR A 194 10.12 -7.74 -13.87
C THR A 194 8.64 -8.05 -13.98
N ILE A 195 7.84 -7.04 -14.33
CA ILE A 195 6.44 -7.23 -14.67
C ILE A 195 6.32 -7.87 -16.04
N GLN A 196 5.68 -9.01 -16.13
CA GLN A 196 5.42 -9.71 -17.37
C GLN A 196 4.12 -9.23 -18.01
N GLY A 197 4.04 -9.32 -19.35
CA GLY A 197 2.78 -9.13 -20.06
C GLY A 197 1.89 -10.36 -19.91
N GLU A 198 0.57 -10.17 -19.99
CA GLU A 198 -0.35 -11.28 -20.17
C GLU A 198 -0.12 -11.84 -21.58
N GLU A 199 0.47 -13.03 -21.71
CA GLU A 199 0.50 -13.74 -22.98
C GLU A 199 -0.94 -14.15 -23.30
N SER A 200 -1.55 -13.47 -24.27
CA SER A 200 -2.81 -13.94 -24.84
C SER A 200 -2.51 -15.20 -25.64
N GLU A 201 -2.94 -16.37 -25.15
CA GLU A 201 -2.95 -17.59 -25.94
C GLU A 201 -3.84 -17.35 -27.18
N GLU A 202 -3.21 -17.03 -28.32
CA GLU A 202 -3.91 -17.02 -29.61
C GLU A 202 -4.34 -18.47 -29.90
N ALA A 203 -5.64 -18.72 -29.75
CA ALA A 203 -6.25 -19.98 -30.12
C ALA A 203 -5.99 -20.24 -31.61
N GLU A 204 -5.11 -21.22 -31.88
CA GLU A 204 -4.90 -21.82 -33.19
C GLU A 204 -6.26 -22.40 -33.67
N ASP A 205 -7.02 -21.57 -34.39
CA ASP A 205 -8.18 -21.98 -35.18
C ASP A 205 -7.67 -22.87 -36.32
N SER A 206 -7.52 -24.15 -36.00
CA SER A 206 -7.23 -25.20 -36.98
C SER A 206 -8.39 -25.26 -37.97
N ALA A 207 -8.12 -24.69 -39.13
CA ALA A 207 -8.89 -24.80 -40.36
C ALA A 207 -9.43 -26.23 -40.60
N GLU A 208 -10.72 -26.31 -40.91
CA GLU A 208 -11.36 -27.48 -41.53
C GLU A 208 -11.49 -27.27 -43.05
#